data_AF-A0A9X6KUE7-F1
#
_entry.id   AF-A0A9X6KUE7-F1
#
_cell.length_a   1.000
_cell.length_b   1.000
_cell.length_c   1.000
_cell.angle_alpha   90.00
_cell.angle_beta   90.00
_cell.angle_gamma   90.00
#
_symmetry.space_group_name_H-M   'P 1'
#
loop_
_entity.id
_entity.type
_entity.pdbx_description
1 polymer ?
#
loop_
_entity_poly.entity_id
_entity_poly.type
_entity_poly.pdbx_seq_one_letter_code
_entity_poly.pdbx_strand_id
1 'polypeptide(L)'
;MKLTVKQISANGKLARELTEKNPQQPIYDKNDFTDEKGFIKTPAQLKHYTDLYPYGITTDAMWVYQLIVDWYNREDGSAYPSQYVIARRIRKSVATVKKHISALRSVGLIAVQSRGIGRSNLYLPLKPLDKHAMYERFPLAKQFAEEHEALIDKYEGIDRSTIESNKKRQEEKAERQQEDGADYENMHFQ
;
A
#
# COMPACT_ATOMS: atom_id res chain seq x y z
N MET A 1 8.87 -13.90 -16.12
CA MET A 1 10.17 -13.20 -16.05
C MET A 1 10.38 -12.74 -14.61
N LYS A 2 11.50 -13.10 -13.98
CA LYS A 2 11.86 -12.58 -12.65
C LYS A 2 12.89 -11.46 -12.87
N LEU A 3 12.57 -10.25 -12.44
CA LEU A 3 13.50 -9.11 -12.48
C LEU A 3 14.33 -9.07 -11.20
N THR A 4 15.59 -8.67 -11.31
CA THR A 4 16.46 -8.43 -10.15
C THR A 4 16.19 -7.06 -9.53
N VAL A 5 16.56 -6.86 -8.26
CA VAL A 5 16.43 -5.56 -7.57
C VAL A 5 17.16 -4.45 -8.34
N LYS A 6 18.35 -4.75 -8.87
CA LYS A 6 19.13 -3.80 -9.69
C LYS A 6 18.37 -3.39 -10.96
N GLN A 7 17.75 -4.35 -11.65
CA GLN A 7 16.94 -4.07 -12.83
C GLN A 7 15.70 -3.23 -12.49
N ILE A 8 15.02 -3.55 -11.38
CA ILE A 8 13.86 -2.78 -10.93
C ILE A 8 14.25 -1.33 -10.63
N SER A 9 15.36 -1.10 -9.93
CA SER A 9 15.87 0.24 -9.64
C SER A 9 16.23 1.03 -10.91
N ALA A 10 16.93 0.39 -11.86
CA ALA A 10 17.26 1.02 -13.15
C ALA A 10 16.00 1.39 -13.95
N ASN A 11 15.02 0.48 -14.01
CA ASN A 11 13.74 0.74 -14.66
C ASN A 11 12.96 1.88 -13.98
N GLY A 12 13.06 2.00 -12.65
CA GLY A 12 12.47 3.11 -11.90
C GLY A 12 13.06 4.47 -12.27
N LYS A 13 14.38 4.55 -12.46
CA LYS A 13 15.04 5.78 -12.94
C LYS A 13 14.58 6.15 -14.35
N LEU A 14 14.55 5.17 -15.26
CA LEU A 14 14.06 5.38 -16.62
C LEU A 14 12.59 5.85 -16.62
N ALA A 15 11.73 5.25 -15.80
CA ALA A 15 10.33 5.66 -15.69
C ALA A 15 10.18 7.11 -15.21
N ARG A 16 11.04 7.56 -14.29
CA ARG A 16 11.07 8.95 -13.84
C ARG A 16 11.46 9.90 -14.97
N GLU A 17 12.53 9.61 -15.70
CA GLU A 17 12.96 10.41 -16.85
C GLU A 17 11.88 10.51 -17.93
N LEU A 18 11.18 9.40 -18.20
CA LEU A 18 10.05 9.39 -19.12
C LEU A 18 8.91 10.26 -18.61
N THR A 19 8.62 10.24 -17.32
CA THR A 19 7.55 11.06 -16.72
C THR A 19 7.88 12.55 -16.82
N GLU A 20 9.13 12.94 -16.52
CA GLU A 20 9.61 14.33 -16.59
C GLU A 20 9.62 14.89 -18.03
N LYS A 21 9.80 14.03 -19.04
CA LYS A 21 9.77 14.40 -20.46
C LYS A 21 8.35 14.56 -21.04
N ASN A 22 7.33 14.04 -20.36
CA ASN A 22 5.95 14.06 -20.83
C ASN A 22 5.13 15.15 -20.10
N PRO A 23 3.97 15.57 -20.65
CA PRO A 23 3.06 16.46 -19.95
C PRO A 23 2.71 15.92 -18.56
N GLN A 24 2.66 16.82 -17.58
CA GLN A 24 2.33 16.46 -16.21
C GLN A 24 0.94 15.82 -16.15
N GLN A 25 0.82 14.69 -15.44
CA GLN A 25 -0.46 14.04 -15.24
C GLN A 25 -1.39 14.96 -14.43
N PRO A 26 -2.69 15.02 -14.76
CA PRO A 26 -3.65 15.80 -13.99
C PRO A 26 -3.76 15.24 -12.56
N ILE A 27 -4.03 16.13 -11.61
CA ILE A 27 -4.35 15.73 -10.23
C ILE A 27 -5.67 14.97 -10.24
N TYR A 28 -5.70 13.80 -9.62
CA TYR A 28 -6.94 13.07 -9.40
C TYR A 28 -7.61 13.58 -8.12
N ASP A 29 -8.71 14.32 -8.25
CA ASP A 29 -9.57 14.72 -7.13
C ASP A 29 -10.70 13.72 -6.95
N LYS A 30 -10.73 13.03 -5.82
CA LYS A 30 -11.80 12.07 -5.49
C LYS A 30 -13.20 12.70 -5.36
N ASN A 31 -13.27 14.03 -5.26
CA ASN A 31 -14.53 14.78 -5.20
C ASN A 31 -14.99 15.26 -6.58
N ASP A 32 -14.17 15.05 -7.61
CA ASP A 32 -14.52 15.31 -8.99
C ASP A 32 -15.21 14.08 -9.60
N PHE A 33 -16.54 14.17 -9.75
CA PHE A 33 -17.39 13.12 -10.31
C PHE A 33 -17.64 13.29 -11.81
N THR A 34 -16.91 14.18 -12.49
CA THR A 34 -17.09 14.46 -13.93
C THR A 34 -16.48 13.38 -14.83
N ASP A 35 -15.54 12.58 -14.31
CA ASP A 35 -14.99 11.43 -15.01
C ASP A 35 -16.01 10.27 -14.98
N GLU A 36 -16.55 9.88 -16.14
CA GLU A 36 -17.44 8.71 -16.32
C GLU A 36 -16.77 7.35 -15.99
N LYS A 37 -15.54 7.36 -15.48
CA LYS A 37 -14.76 6.17 -15.18
C LYS A 37 -15.20 5.58 -13.84
N GLY A 38 -15.64 4.32 -13.88
CA GLY A 38 -16.19 3.61 -12.74
C GLY A 38 -15.26 3.55 -11.53
N PHE A 39 -15.82 3.79 -10.34
CA PHE A 39 -15.14 3.64 -9.05
C PHE A 39 -15.32 2.22 -8.53
N ILE A 40 -14.23 1.59 -8.08
CA ILE A 40 -14.34 0.38 -7.26
C ILE A 40 -14.57 0.80 -5.82
N LYS A 41 -15.81 0.66 -5.35
CA LYS A 41 -16.17 0.97 -3.96
C LYS A 41 -15.46 0.00 -3.02
N THR A 42 -14.56 0.52 -2.19
CA THR A 42 -13.83 -0.25 -1.18
C THR A 42 -14.41 0.03 0.21
N PRO A 43 -14.71 -1.01 1.02
CA PRO A 43 -15.09 -0.81 2.42
C PRO A 43 -13.96 -0.14 3.21
N ALA A 44 -14.25 0.96 3.89
CA ALA A 44 -13.25 1.73 4.64
C ALA A 44 -12.52 0.89 5.71
N GLN A 45 -13.22 -0.08 6.30
CA GLN A 45 -12.70 -0.98 7.34
C GLN A 45 -11.64 -1.96 6.82
N LEU A 46 -11.60 -2.21 5.50
CA LEU A 46 -10.61 -3.11 4.90
C LEU A 46 -9.17 -2.68 5.24
N LYS A 47 -8.92 -1.37 5.43
CA LYS A 47 -7.59 -0.86 5.80
C LYS A 47 -7.01 -1.48 7.07
N HIS A 48 -7.85 -1.88 8.03
CA HIS A 48 -7.38 -2.50 9.28
C HIS A 48 -6.87 -3.93 9.08
N TYR A 49 -7.25 -4.58 7.98
CA TYR A 49 -6.83 -5.95 7.70
C TYR A 49 -5.36 -6.06 7.26
N THR A 50 -4.64 -4.93 7.09
CA THR A 50 -3.18 -4.94 7.00
C THR A 50 -2.54 -5.55 8.24
N ASP A 51 -3.16 -5.37 9.40
CA ASP A 51 -2.68 -5.87 10.69
C ASP A 51 -2.84 -7.39 10.79
N LEU A 52 -3.65 -8.00 9.91
CA LEU A 52 -3.78 -9.45 9.76
C LEU A 52 -2.65 -10.08 8.92
N TYR A 53 -1.53 -9.37 8.68
CA TYR A 53 -0.35 -9.94 8.02
C TYR A 53 0.14 -11.26 8.64
N PRO A 54 0.19 -11.43 9.99
CA PRO A 54 0.51 -12.70 10.61
C PRO A 54 -0.45 -13.85 10.25
N TYR A 55 -1.68 -13.53 9.82
CA TYR A 55 -2.69 -14.49 9.37
C TYR A 55 -2.67 -14.71 7.84
N GLY A 56 -1.64 -14.20 7.16
CA GLY A 56 -1.45 -14.37 5.71
C GLY A 56 -2.19 -13.33 4.85
N ILE A 57 -2.73 -12.27 5.45
CA ILE A 57 -3.33 -11.16 4.70
C ILE A 57 -2.24 -10.22 4.21
N THR A 58 -2.01 -10.22 2.91
CA THR A 58 -1.12 -9.27 2.23
C THR A 58 -1.93 -8.22 1.48
N THR A 59 -1.28 -7.13 1.06
CA THR A 59 -1.90 -6.13 0.17
C THR A 59 -2.41 -6.76 -1.13
N ASP A 60 -1.67 -7.71 -1.70
CA ASP A 60 -2.14 -8.52 -2.85
C ASP A 60 -3.43 -9.31 -2.51
N ALA A 61 -3.55 -9.86 -1.31
CA ALA A 61 -4.76 -10.56 -0.88
C ALA A 61 -5.94 -9.58 -0.73
N MET A 62 -5.71 -8.40 -0.17
CA MET A 62 -6.72 -7.34 -0.07
C MET A 62 -7.18 -6.87 -1.47
N TRP A 63 -6.28 -6.81 -2.44
CA TRP A 63 -6.64 -6.51 -3.83
C TRP A 63 -7.49 -7.63 -4.45
N VAL A 64 -7.21 -8.90 -4.15
CA VAL A 64 -8.09 -10.02 -4.56
C VAL A 64 -9.50 -9.86 -3.97
N TYR A 65 -9.63 -9.44 -2.70
CA TYR A 65 -10.93 -9.14 -2.11
C TYR A 65 -11.66 -8.02 -2.85
N GLN A 66 -10.97 -6.92 -3.18
CA GLN A 66 -11.57 -5.81 -3.92
C GLN A 66 -12.04 -6.23 -5.31
N LEU A 67 -11.28 -7.07 -6.02
CA LEU A 67 -11.71 -7.65 -7.30
C LEU A 67 -12.96 -8.54 -7.15
N ILE A 68 -13.05 -9.32 -6.06
CA ILE A 68 -14.25 -10.13 -5.78
C ILE A 68 -15.47 -9.23 -5.52
N VAL A 69 -15.29 -8.10 -4.82
CA VAL A 69 -16.36 -7.11 -4.61
C VAL A 69 -16.78 -6.47 -5.94
N ASP A 70 -15.83 -6.09 -6.79
CA ASP A 70 -16.08 -5.50 -8.12
C ASP A 70 -16.83 -6.47 -9.04
N TRP A 71 -16.49 -7.76 -9.00
CA TRP A 71 -17.16 -8.81 -9.77
C TRP A 71 -18.41 -9.39 -9.12
N TYR A 72 -18.85 -8.87 -7.98
CA TYR A 72 -20.04 -9.37 -7.30
C TYR A 72 -21.29 -9.03 -8.11
N ASN A 73 -21.97 -10.07 -8.61
CA ASN A 73 -23.27 -9.91 -9.23
C ASN A 73 -24.35 -10.02 -8.16
N ARG A 74 -25.16 -8.96 -8.00
CA ARG A 74 -26.26 -8.90 -7.03
C ARG A 74 -27.37 -9.91 -7.36
N GLU A 75 -27.64 -10.17 -8.63
CA GLU A 75 -28.69 -11.12 -9.05
C GLU A 75 -28.28 -12.56 -8.73
N ASP A 76 -27.02 -12.92 -8.98
CA ASP A 76 -26.48 -14.24 -8.68
C ASP A 76 -26.04 -14.41 -7.20
N GLY A 77 -26.10 -13.33 -6.42
CA GLY A 77 -25.67 -13.30 -5.03
C GLY A 77 -24.19 -13.67 -4.81
N SER A 78 -23.35 -13.63 -5.85
CA SER A 78 -21.97 -14.13 -5.81
C SER A 78 -21.09 -13.56 -6.93
N ALA A 79 -19.78 -13.63 -6.72
CA ALA A 79 -18.78 -13.44 -7.76
C ALA A 79 -18.24 -14.81 -8.20
N TYR A 80 -17.95 -14.99 -9.49
CA TYR A 80 -17.47 -16.27 -10.02
C TYR A 80 -16.28 -16.16 -10.99
N PRO A 81 -15.27 -15.30 -10.73
CA PRO A 81 -14.05 -15.33 -11.51
C PRO A 81 -13.32 -16.67 -11.31
N SER A 82 -12.80 -17.27 -12.39
CA SER A 82 -11.88 -18.39 -12.23
C SER A 82 -10.59 -17.92 -11.55
N GLN A 83 -9.89 -18.81 -10.84
CA GLN A 83 -8.60 -18.48 -10.22
C GLN A 83 -7.55 -18.03 -11.26
N TYR A 84 -7.70 -18.46 -12.52
CA TYR A 84 -6.87 -18.00 -13.64
C TYR A 84 -7.17 -16.55 -14.02
N VAL A 85 -8.44 -16.13 -13.99
CA VAL A 85 -8.83 -14.72 -14.23
C VAL A 85 -8.20 -13.82 -13.18
N ILE A 86 -8.30 -14.20 -11.90
CA ILE A 86 -7.65 -13.48 -10.80
C ILE A 86 -6.13 -13.43 -11.02
N ALA A 87 -5.50 -14.58 -11.27
CA ALA A 87 -4.05 -14.69 -11.47
C ALA A 87 -3.53 -13.77 -12.58
N ARG A 88 -4.25 -13.70 -13.71
CA ARG A 88 -3.92 -12.79 -14.81
C ARG A 88 -4.05 -11.33 -14.40
N ARG A 89 -5.13 -10.97 -13.69
CA ARG A 89 -5.38 -9.59 -13.26
C ARG A 89 -4.30 -9.07 -12.32
N ILE A 90 -3.89 -9.88 -11.33
CA ILE A 90 -2.89 -9.48 -10.33
C ILE A 90 -1.45 -9.84 -10.71
N ARG A 91 -1.24 -10.44 -11.89
CA ARG A 91 0.08 -10.91 -12.39
C ARG A 91 0.80 -11.85 -11.40
N LYS A 92 0.06 -12.75 -10.74
CA LYS A 92 0.60 -13.77 -9.82
C LYS A 92 0.31 -15.18 -10.31
N SER A 93 0.96 -16.16 -9.68
CA SER A 93 0.69 -17.57 -9.95
C SER A 93 -0.69 -17.99 -9.41
N VAL A 94 -1.28 -19.03 -9.99
CA VAL A 94 -2.54 -19.62 -9.47
C VAL A 94 -2.36 -20.15 -8.04
N ALA A 95 -1.18 -20.68 -7.71
CA ALA A 95 -0.88 -21.13 -6.35
C ALA A 95 -0.93 -19.97 -5.34
N THR A 96 -0.40 -18.80 -5.72
CA THR A 96 -0.48 -17.57 -4.92
C THR A 96 -1.92 -17.11 -4.74
N VAL A 97 -2.72 -17.11 -5.82
CA VAL A 97 -4.16 -16.79 -5.75
C VAL A 97 -4.90 -17.72 -4.79
N LYS A 98 -4.64 -19.04 -4.85
CA LYS A 98 -5.23 -20.00 -3.91
C LYS A 98 -4.88 -19.68 -2.45
N LYS A 99 -3.62 -19.31 -2.18
CA LYS A 99 -3.19 -18.89 -0.83
C LYS A 99 -3.95 -17.63 -0.38
N HIS A 100 -4.08 -16.62 -1.25
CA HIS A 100 -4.84 -15.41 -0.93
C HIS A 100 -6.32 -15.70 -0.65
N ILE A 101 -6.98 -16.49 -1.51
CA ILE A 101 -8.37 -16.92 -1.29
C ILE A 101 -8.51 -17.66 0.04
N SER A 102 -7.57 -18.56 0.36
CA SER A 102 -7.57 -19.28 1.62
C SER A 102 -7.44 -18.33 2.81
N ALA A 103 -6.50 -17.38 2.77
CA ALA A 103 -6.31 -16.40 3.84
C ALA A 103 -7.55 -15.52 4.03
N LEU A 104 -8.11 -14.98 2.94
CA LEU A 104 -9.35 -14.19 2.96
C LEU A 104 -10.52 -14.97 3.57
N ARG A 105 -10.65 -16.26 3.26
CA ARG A 105 -11.65 -17.15 3.85
C ARG A 105 -11.40 -17.35 5.35
N SER A 106 -10.15 -17.62 5.75
CA SER A 106 -9.79 -17.87 7.15
C SER A 106 -10.08 -16.69 8.06
N VAL A 107 -9.91 -15.46 7.57
CA VAL A 107 -10.20 -14.24 8.36
C VAL A 107 -11.63 -13.73 8.20
N GLY A 108 -12.47 -14.44 7.46
CA GLY A 108 -13.89 -14.10 7.28
C GLY A 108 -14.16 -12.91 6.36
N LEU A 109 -13.27 -12.60 5.42
CA LEU A 109 -13.54 -11.60 4.38
C LEU A 109 -14.32 -12.17 3.19
N ILE A 110 -14.26 -13.48 2.96
CA ILE A 110 -15.07 -14.14 1.92
C ILE A 110 -15.62 -15.47 2.42
N ALA A 111 -16.78 -15.86 1.89
CA ALA A 111 -17.19 -17.26 1.86
C ALA A 111 -16.93 -17.85 0.47
N VAL A 112 -16.65 -19.15 0.42
CA VAL A 112 -16.37 -19.88 -0.83
C VAL A 112 -17.32 -21.07 -0.92
N GLN A 113 -18.06 -21.17 -2.02
CA GLN A 113 -18.92 -22.31 -2.30
C GLN A 113 -18.45 -23.01 -3.59
N SER A 114 -18.46 -24.33 -3.60
CA SER A 114 -18.16 -25.11 -4.81
C SER A 114 -19.39 -25.13 -5.71
N ARG A 115 -19.22 -24.94 -7.02
CA ARG A 115 -20.31 -25.11 -8.00
C ARG A 115 -20.62 -26.58 -8.31
N GLY A 116 -19.84 -27.54 -7.79
CA GLY A 116 -19.96 -28.97 -8.12
C GLY A 116 -19.54 -29.32 -9.55
N ILE A 117 -19.29 -28.34 -10.42
CA ILE A 117 -18.82 -28.52 -11.80
C ILE A 117 -17.37 -28.02 -11.90
N GLY A 118 -16.42 -28.96 -11.84
CA GLY A 118 -14.98 -28.69 -12.00
C GLY A 118 -14.36 -27.89 -10.85
N ARG A 119 -13.42 -26.99 -11.17
CA ARG A 119 -12.71 -26.11 -10.20
C ARG A 119 -13.34 -24.72 -10.06
N SER A 120 -14.60 -24.57 -10.46
CA SER A 120 -15.29 -23.28 -10.42
C SER A 120 -15.88 -23.03 -9.03
N ASN A 121 -15.47 -21.93 -8.41
CA ASN A 121 -15.94 -21.50 -7.11
C ASN A 121 -16.87 -20.29 -7.26
N LEU A 122 -17.84 -20.20 -6.36
CA LEU A 122 -18.55 -18.98 -6.03
C LEU A 122 -17.86 -18.31 -4.85
N TYR A 123 -17.63 -17.01 -4.95
CA TYR A 123 -17.09 -16.18 -3.88
C TYR A 123 -18.16 -15.20 -3.42
N LEU A 124 -18.41 -15.17 -2.12
CA LEU A 124 -19.33 -14.24 -1.50
C LEU A 124 -18.47 -13.27 -0.65
N PRO A 125 -18.35 -11.99 -1.03
CA PRO A 125 -17.65 -11.02 -0.21
C PRO A 125 -18.44 -10.77 1.08
N LEU A 126 -17.76 -10.84 2.21
CA LEU A 126 -18.30 -10.52 3.53
C LEU A 126 -17.84 -9.12 3.94
N LYS A 127 -18.62 -8.47 4.80
CA LYS A 127 -18.27 -7.14 5.33
C LYS A 127 -17.08 -7.27 6.28
N PRO A 128 -16.04 -6.44 6.14
CA PRO A 128 -14.94 -6.42 7.11
C PRO A 128 -15.45 -6.00 8.49
N LEU A 129 -14.84 -6.56 9.54
CA LEU A 129 -15.11 -6.15 10.91
C LEU A 129 -14.60 -4.73 11.17
N ASP A 130 -15.15 -4.06 12.18
CA ASP A 130 -14.50 -2.90 12.78
C ASP A 130 -13.20 -3.29 13.47
N LYS A 131 -12.32 -2.30 13.72
CA LYS A 131 -10.98 -2.55 14.27
C LYS A 131 -11.02 -3.25 15.63
N HIS A 132 -11.96 -2.88 16.51
CA HIS A 132 -12.06 -3.45 17.84
C HIS A 132 -12.45 -4.93 17.78
N ALA A 133 -13.56 -5.25 17.09
CA ALA A 133 -14.03 -6.61 16.91
C ALA A 133 -13.00 -7.49 16.17
N MET A 134 -12.25 -6.90 15.23
CA MET A 134 -11.15 -7.59 14.55
C MET A 134 -10.05 -8.01 15.54
N TYR A 135 -9.59 -7.11 16.42
CA TYR A 135 -8.56 -7.42 17.40
C TYR A 135 -9.01 -8.39 18.48
N GLU A 136 -10.27 -8.31 18.92
CA GLU A 136 -10.83 -9.30 19.84
C GLU A 136 -10.81 -10.71 19.23
N ARG A 137 -11.10 -10.80 17.93
CA ARG A 137 -11.08 -12.07 17.19
C ARG A 137 -9.67 -12.56 16.86
N PHE A 138 -8.75 -11.64 16.59
CA PHE A 138 -7.40 -11.90 16.10
C PHE A 138 -6.36 -11.17 16.97
N PRO A 139 -6.10 -11.63 18.20
CA PRO A 139 -5.26 -10.90 19.16
C PRO A 139 -3.81 -10.72 18.69
N LEU A 140 -3.27 -11.64 17.88
CA LEU A 140 -1.92 -11.50 17.31
C LEU A 140 -1.83 -10.31 16.34
N ALA A 141 -2.94 -9.89 15.74
CA ALA A 141 -2.96 -8.72 14.87
C ALA A 141 -2.72 -7.43 15.67
N LYS A 142 -3.28 -7.35 16.87
CA LYS A 142 -3.07 -6.23 17.78
C LYS A 142 -1.60 -6.15 18.19
N GLN A 143 -1.03 -7.27 18.61
CA GLN A 143 0.39 -7.35 18.99
C GLN A 143 1.29 -6.92 17.82
N PHE A 144 1.04 -7.45 16.62
CA PHE A 144 1.79 -7.09 15.43
C PHE A 144 1.70 -5.59 15.11
N ALA A 145 0.51 -5.01 15.20
CA ALA A 145 0.31 -3.58 14.96
C ALA A 145 1.06 -2.71 15.99
N GLU A 146 0.97 -3.04 17.28
CA GLU A 146 1.65 -2.30 18.36
C GLU A 146 3.18 -2.38 18.22
N GLU A 147 3.73 -3.57 17.93
CA GLU A 147 5.17 -3.75 17.69
C GLU A 147 5.65 -2.97 16.46
N HIS A 148 4.86 -2.97 15.39
CA HIS A 148 5.19 -2.25 14.17
C HIS A 148 5.09 -0.74 14.35
N GLU A 149 4.06 -0.23 15.03
CA GLU A 149 3.93 1.19 15.38
C GLU A 149 5.14 1.67 16.19
N ALA A 150 5.53 0.94 17.24
CA ALA A 150 6.71 1.28 18.06
C ALA A 150 8.02 1.28 17.24
N LEU A 151 8.15 0.39 16.26
CA LEU A 151 9.29 0.36 15.36
C LEU A 151 9.34 1.59 14.45
N ILE A 152 8.20 2.00 13.90
CA ILE A 152 8.10 3.19 13.05
C ILE A 152 8.37 4.46 13.85
N ASP A 153 7.80 4.59 15.05
CA ASP A 153 8.05 5.73 15.94
C ASP A 153 9.54 5.90 16.25
N LYS A 154 10.24 4.79 16.47
CA LYS A 154 11.69 4.79 16.65
C LYS A 154 12.43 5.32 15.42
N TYR A 155 12.06 4.86 14.22
CA TYR A 155 12.69 5.33 12.98
C TYR A 155 12.38 6.80 12.70
N GLU A 156 11.15 7.24 12.98
CA GLU A 156 10.77 8.65 12.84
C GLU A 156 11.55 9.54 13.81
N GLY A 157 11.74 9.11 15.07
CA GLY A 157 12.58 9.83 16.04
C GLY A 157 14.03 10.00 15.57
N ILE A 158 14.61 8.94 15.00
CA ILE A 158 15.97 8.98 14.43
C ILE A 158 16.03 9.95 13.24
N ASP A 159 15.08 9.87 12.32
CA ASP A 159 15.03 10.74 11.14
C ASP A 159 14.88 12.22 11.54
N ARG A 160 13.96 12.53 12.46
CA ARG A 160 13.79 13.88 13.01
C ARG A 160 15.08 14.43 13.63
N SER A 161 15.79 13.62 14.43
CA SER A 161 17.07 14.03 15.02
C SER A 161 18.16 14.26 13.96
N THR A 162 18.13 13.49 12.87
CA THR A 162 19.06 13.65 11.74
C THR A 162 18.77 14.94 10.98
N ILE A 163 17.50 15.25 10.74
CA ILE A 163 17.07 16.49 10.09
C ILE A 163 17.48 17.70 10.94
N GLU A 164 17.21 17.66 12.24
CA GLU A 164 17.52 18.75 13.16
C GLU A 164 19.04 19.01 13.25
N SER A 165 19.84 17.94 13.39
CA SER A 165 21.30 18.08 13.41
C SER A 165 21.87 18.59 12.09
N ASN A 166 21.33 18.16 10.95
CA ASN A 166 21.75 18.67 9.64
C ASN A 166 21.35 20.13 9.43
N LYS A 167 20.17 20.53 9.90
CA LYS A 167 19.72 21.92 9.86
C LYS A 167 20.64 22.81 10.71
N LYS A 168 20.94 22.41 11.94
CA LYS A 168 21.89 23.14 12.81
C LYS A 168 23.28 23.26 12.18
N ARG A 169 23.79 22.19 11.55
CA ARG A 169 25.07 22.23 10.81
C ARG A 169 25.02 23.14 9.58
N GLN A 170 23.87 23.30 8.94
CA GLN A 170 23.71 24.25 7.82
C GLN A 170 23.68 25.68 8.33
N GLU A 171 23.00 25.95 9.45
CA GLU A 171 22.96 27.25 10.12
C GLU A 171 24.36 27.66 10.59
N GLU A 172 25.08 26.80 11.32
CA GLU A 172 26.47 27.06 11.76
C GLU A 172 27.46 27.26 10.59
N LYS A 173 27.19 26.66 9.42
CA LYS A 173 28.01 26.89 8.21
C LYS A 173 27.67 28.22 7.55
N ALA A 174 26.41 28.62 7.55
CA ALA A 174 25.97 29.90 7.02
C ALA A 174 26.48 31.06 7.88
N GLU A 175 26.48 30.91 9.21
CA GLU A 175 27.02 31.90 10.16
C GLU A 175 28.52 32.11 9.97
N ARG A 176 29.33 31.03 9.91
CA ARG A 176 30.78 31.14 9.67
C ARG A 176 31.12 31.81 8.34
N GLN A 177 30.34 31.55 7.29
CA GLN A 177 30.55 32.18 5.99
C GLN A 177 30.17 33.67 5.98
N GLN A 178 29.26 34.10 6.85
CA GLN A 178 28.91 35.51 7.03
C GLN A 178 29.96 36.24 7.87
N GLU A 179 30.50 35.61 8.93
CA GLU A 179 31.60 36.17 9.74
C GLU A 179 32.88 36.31 8.92
N ASP A 180 33.28 35.28 8.17
CA ASP A 180 34.45 35.34 7.29
C ASP A 180 34.27 36.44 6.21
N GLY A 181 33.06 36.60 5.64
CA GLY A 181 32.77 37.64 4.66
C GLY A 181 32.82 39.08 5.20
N ALA A 182 32.40 39.28 6.45
CA ALA A 182 32.42 40.59 7.11
C ALA A 182 33.85 41.04 7.50
N ASP A 183 34.73 40.10 7.86
CA ASP A 183 36.14 40.39 8.15
C ASP A 183 36.93 40.79 6.89
N TYR A 184 36.59 40.24 5.72
CA TYR A 184 37.18 40.69 4.44
C TYR A 184 36.73 42.10 4.03
N GLU A 185 35.49 42.51 4.33
CA GLU A 185 35.01 43.88 4.05
C GLU A 185 35.63 44.92 4.99
N ASN A 186 35.87 44.59 6.26
CA ASN A 186 36.51 45.50 7.21
C ASN A 186 38.03 45.69 6.98
N MET A 187 38.72 44.71 6.38
CA MET A 187 40.16 44.82 6.07
C MET A 187 40.48 45.66 4.83
N HIS A 188 39.49 46.00 3.99
CA HIS A 188 39.71 46.75 2.75
C HIS A 188 39.27 48.23 2.79
N PHE A 189 38.85 48.73 3.95
CA PHE A 189 38.38 50.12 4.14
C PHE A 189 39.22 50.96 5.14
N GLN A 190 40.44 50.55 5.50
CA GLN A 190 41.38 51.36 6.31
C GLN A 190 42.52 51.93 5.49
#